data_AF-A0A314Z5K8-F1
#
_entry.id   AF-A0A314Z5K8-F1
#
_cell.length_a   1.000
_cell.length_b   1.000
_cell.length_c   1.000
_cell.angle_alpha   90.00
_cell.angle_beta   90.00
_cell.angle_gamma   90.00
#
_symmetry.space_group_name_H-M   'P 1'
#
loop_
_entity.id
_entity.type
_entity.pdbx_description
1 polymer ?
#
loop_
_entity_poly.entity_id
_entity_poly.type
_entity_poly.pdbx_seq_one_letter_code
_entity_poly.pdbx_strand_id
1 'polypeptide(L)'
;MATLAFASLTTPPFSSARRSLSIHGRFAFLHKTLGWGRRSLLLPITCSSSESEPNQNADSDAKTASLEPSSSSSLTDKLYVGLGGVGFLETTYLTYLKLTNSDAFCPIGGGSCGDILSSDYAVVFGVPLPLFGMVAYGLVATLGVQLLTTKKLPFGIGESNARLVLLGTTTSMAAASACFLYILSTKFSGASCSYCLLSALLSFTLFFITLKDLGLEKVQKEVGLLLCIASLVFVTLNRSYSAYPPVSSSPSEIDLPYFTTEITTPSSPFAIALAKHLNAIGAKMYGAFWCSHCVEQKQMFGREAAKLLNYVECFPGGFRKGTIMAKACIDVGIEGFPTWVINGQVLSGEKDFTELAQESGFELNESSPPP
;
A
#
# COMPACT_ATOMS: atom_id res chain seq x y z
N MET A 1 17.92 41.16 -34.78
CA MET A 1 17.42 40.44 -33.60
C MET A 1 16.22 41.19 -33.07
N ALA A 2 15.02 40.72 -33.42
CA ALA A 2 13.76 41.38 -33.08
C ALA A 2 13.25 40.86 -31.74
N THR A 3 12.95 41.80 -30.84
CA THR A 3 12.29 41.65 -29.55
C THR A 3 10.79 41.40 -29.75
N LEU A 4 10.24 40.38 -29.08
CA LEU A 4 8.79 40.18 -28.96
C LEU A 4 8.38 40.06 -27.49
N ALA A 5 7.28 40.76 -27.21
CA ALA A 5 6.74 41.09 -25.91
C ALA A 5 5.95 39.94 -25.26
N PHE A 6 6.00 39.91 -23.93
CA PHE A 6 5.14 39.09 -23.07
C PHE A 6 3.75 39.70 -22.94
N ALA A 7 2.71 38.90 -23.17
CA ALA A 7 1.33 39.22 -22.84
C ALA A 7 0.89 38.36 -21.64
N SER A 8 0.58 39.03 -20.53
CA SER A 8 0.01 38.46 -19.31
C SER A 8 -1.49 38.24 -19.49
N LEU A 9 -1.97 37.02 -19.18
CA LEU A 9 -3.40 36.69 -19.10
C LEU A 9 -3.76 36.38 -17.65
N THR A 10 -4.57 37.26 -17.08
CA THR A 10 -5.23 37.14 -15.78
C THR A 10 -6.50 36.30 -15.91
N THR A 11 -6.70 35.34 -15.01
CA THR A 11 -7.92 34.52 -14.90
C THR A 11 -8.86 35.10 -13.83
N PRO A 12 -10.19 35.20 -14.07
CA PRO A 12 -11.16 35.58 -13.04
C PRO A 12 -11.65 34.36 -12.23
N PRO A 13 -12.25 34.57 -11.03
CA PRO A 13 -12.61 33.50 -10.11
C PRO A 13 -13.99 32.91 -10.45
N PHE A 14 -14.14 31.58 -10.35
CA PHE A 14 -15.44 30.92 -10.49
C PHE A 14 -16.01 30.51 -9.13
N SER A 15 -17.21 31.02 -8.89
CA SER A 15 -18.08 30.87 -7.72
C SER A 15 -18.75 29.50 -7.66
N SER A 16 -18.98 29.05 -6.43
CA SER A 16 -19.77 27.89 -6.03
C SER A 16 -21.25 28.06 -6.39
N ALA A 17 -21.85 27.07 -7.05
CA ALA A 17 -23.30 26.89 -7.07
C ALA A 17 -23.68 25.41 -7.06
N ARG A 18 -24.16 24.97 -5.89
CA ARG A 18 -24.82 23.69 -5.63
C ARG A 18 -26.20 23.71 -6.29
N ARG A 19 -26.51 22.78 -7.21
CA ARG A 19 -27.89 22.51 -7.65
C ARG A 19 -28.18 21.01 -7.69
N SER A 20 -29.07 20.62 -6.78
CA SER A 20 -29.85 19.38 -6.79
C SER A 20 -30.84 19.42 -7.95
N LEU A 21 -30.97 18.32 -8.70
CA LEU A 21 -32.09 18.08 -9.60
C LEU A 21 -32.67 16.70 -9.33
N SER A 22 -33.81 16.71 -8.64
CA SER A 22 -34.80 15.64 -8.63
C SER A 22 -35.67 15.81 -9.88
N ILE A 23 -35.85 14.75 -10.67
CA ILE A 23 -36.83 14.71 -11.75
C ILE A 23 -37.74 13.49 -11.50
N HIS A 24 -38.93 13.81 -11.01
CA HIS A 24 -40.14 13.01 -11.18
C HIS A 24 -40.82 13.44 -12.49
N GLY A 25 -41.21 12.48 -13.32
CA GLY A 25 -42.00 12.73 -14.54
C GLY A 25 -42.59 11.44 -15.08
N ARG A 26 -43.93 11.32 -14.98
CA ARG A 26 -44.81 10.18 -15.27
C ARG A 26 -45.25 10.09 -16.74
N PHE A 27 -46.00 9.00 -17.03
CA PHE A 27 -47.00 8.74 -18.08
C PHE A 27 -46.47 8.02 -19.33
N ALA A 28 -47.13 7.04 -19.96
CA ALA A 28 -48.48 6.46 -19.90
C ALA A 28 -48.40 5.04 -20.54
N PHE A 29 -49.00 3.97 -19.97
CA PHE A 29 -50.38 3.50 -20.20
C PHE A 29 -50.56 2.65 -21.49
N LEU A 30 -50.70 1.32 -21.35
CA LEU A 30 -51.83 0.47 -21.83
C LEU A 30 -51.43 -1.01 -22.03
N HIS A 31 -52.18 -1.89 -21.38
CA HIS A 31 -53.00 -3.00 -21.96
C HIS A 31 -52.97 -4.30 -21.13
N LYS A 32 -54.09 -4.51 -20.40
CA LYS A 32 -54.89 -5.75 -20.21
C LYS A 32 -54.40 -6.98 -21.01
N THR A 33 -54.46 -8.24 -20.57
CA THR A 33 -55.24 -8.96 -19.53
C THR A 33 -54.72 -10.41 -19.54
N LEU A 34 -54.53 -11.06 -18.38
CA LEU A 34 -54.23 -12.49 -18.30
C LEU A 34 -55.53 -13.28 -18.01
N GLY A 35 -55.95 -14.10 -18.96
CA GLY A 35 -57.03 -15.08 -18.81
C GLY A 35 -56.47 -16.48 -18.53
N TRP A 36 -57.03 -17.13 -17.52
CA TRP A 36 -56.73 -18.49 -17.06
C TRP A 36 -57.63 -19.50 -17.77
N GLY A 37 -57.06 -20.58 -18.34
CA GLY A 37 -57.86 -21.64 -18.96
C GLY A 37 -57.10 -22.84 -19.54
N ARG A 38 -57.04 -23.92 -18.74
CA ARG A 38 -57.09 -25.36 -19.06
C ARG A 38 -56.25 -25.98 -20.22
N ARG A 39 -55.34 -26.87 -19.78
CA ARG A 39 -55.07 -28.28 -20.20
C ARG A 39 -55.49 -28.75 -21.61
N SER A 40 -54.52 -29.28 -22.37
CA SER A 40 -54.44 -30.64 -22.98
C SER A 40 -53.10 -30.72 -23.75
N LEU A 41 -52.06 -31.45 -23.32
CA LEU A 41 -51.73 -32.89 -23.54
C LEU A 41 -51.65 -33.35 -25.01
N LEU A 42 -50.57 -34.10 -25.29
CA LEU A 42 -50.19 -34.90 -26.49
C LEU A 42 -49.36 -34.12 -27.55
N LEU A 43 -48.19 -34.57 -28.06
CA LEU A 43 -47.38 -35.78 -27.97
C LEU A 43 -46.01 -35.45 -28.61
N PRO A 44 -44.85 -35.96 -28.13
CA PRO A 44 -43.58 -35.87 -28.86
C PRO A 44 -43.40 -37.03 -29.85
N ILE A 45 -42.76 -36.70 -30.97
CA ILE A 45 -42.37 -37.59 -32.07
C ILE A 45 -41.40 -38.67 -31.54
N THR A 46 -41.73 -39.95 -31.75
CA THR A 46 -40.85 -41.08 -31.43
C THR A 46 -40.24 -41.63 -32.72
N CYS A 47 -38.91 -41.74 -32.76
CA CYS A 47 -38.19 -42.55 -33.72
C CYS A 47 -38.12 -44.01 -33.24
N SER A 48 -38.63 -44.88 -34.10
CA SER A 48 -38.19 -46.24 -34.45
C SER A 48 -37.95 -47.34 -33.40
N SER A 49 -38.71 -48.42 -33.63
CA SER A 49 -38.37 -49.85 -33.66
C SER A 49 -38.16 -50.66 -32.36
N SER A 50 -39.10 -51.61 -32.22
CA SER A 50 -38.99 -53.02 -31.79
C SER A 50 -38.58 -53.34 -30.34
N GLU A 51 -39.53 -53.96 -29.65
CA GLU A 51 -39.45 -54.60 -28.34
C GLU A 51 -38.44 -55.77 -28.27
N SER A 52 -37.78 -55.90 -27.11
CA SER A 52 -37.69 -57.14 -26.33
C SER A 52 -36.94 -56.89 -25.01
N GLU A 53 -37.63 -57.08 -23.88
CA GLU A 53 -37.05 -57.36 -22.56
C GLU A 53 -36.86 -58.90 -22.40
N PRO A 54 -36.24 -59.47 -21.32
CA PRO A 54 -35.72 -58.87 -20.07
C PRO A 54 -34.35 -59.41 -19.57
N ASN A 55 -33.91 -58.81 -18.46
CA ASN A 55 -33.21 -59.38 -17.28
C ASN A 55 -31.68 -59.26 -17.10
N GLN A 56 -31.33 -58.57 -15.99
CA GLN A 56 -30.30 -58.83 -14.98
C GLN A 56 -28.92 -59.36 -15.43
N ASN A 57 -27.88 -58.55 -15.28
CA ASN A 57 -26.81 -58.73 -14.28
C ASN A 57 -25.68 -57.71 -14.49
N ALA A 58 -25.19 -57.18 -13.38
CA ALA A 58 -24.05 -56.28 -13.30
C ALA A 58 -22.75 -57.09 -13.25
N ASP A 59 -21.80 -56.75 -14.12
CA ASP A 59 -20.36 -56.72 -13.85
C ASP A 59 -19.64 -56.17 -15.08
N SER A 60 -18.75 -55.18 -14.90
CA SER A 60 -17.57 -54.88 -15.76
C SER A 60 -16.89 -53.58 -15.30
N ASP A 61 -15.81 -53.75 -14.52
CA ASP A 61 -14.48 -53.16 -14.67
C ASP A 61 -14.27 -51.72 -15.18
N ALA A 62 -13.61 -50.96 -14.29
CA ALA A 62 -12.48 -50.06 -14.51
C ALA A 62 -12.28 -49.43 -15.90
N LYS A 63 -12.47 -48.10 -15.96
CA LYS A 63 -11.70 -47.24 -16.86
C LYS A 63 -11.49 -45.86 -16.26
N THR A 64 -10.23 -45.61 -15.89
CA THR A 64 -9.53 -44.33 -15.78
C THR A 64 -10.34 -43.12 -16.25
N ALA A 65 -10.83 -42.33 -15.30
CA ALA A 65 -11.45 -41.05 -15.57
C ALA A 65 -10.37 -40.02 -15.93
N SER A 66 -10.14 -39.87 -17.23
CA SER A 66 -9.49 -38.69 -17.82
C SER A 66 -10.44 -37.49 -17.70
N LEU A 67 -10.04 -36.51 -16.90
CA LEU A 67 -10.67 -35.20 -16.77
C LEU A 67 -10.34 -34.34 -18.01
N GLU A 68 -11.38 -33.90 -18.71
CA GLU A 68 -11.34 -32.92 -19.83
C GLU A 68 -12.17 -31.67 -19.45
N PRO A 69 -11.94 -30.51 -20.11
CA PRO A 69 -11.82 -29.21 -19.44
C PRO A 69 -13.04 -28.30 -19.62
N SER A 70 -13.78 -28.04 -18.54
CA SER A 70 -14.82 -27.00 -18.51
C SER A 70 -14.82 -26.17 -17.21
N SER A 71 -13.88 -26.43 -16.29
CA SER A 71 -13.81 -25.82 -14.95
C SER A 71 -12.82 -24.66 -14.82
N SER A 72 -11.98 -24.39 -15.81
CA SER A 72 -10.83 -23.47 -15.70
C SER A 72 -11.21 -21.98 -15.68
N SER A 73 -12.25 -21.56 -16.38
CA SER A 73 -12.65 -20.13 -16.45
C SER A 73 -13.22 -19.62 -15.12
N SER A 74 -14.17 -20.35 -14.53
CA SER A 74 -14.83 -19.90 -13.29
C SER A 74 -13.89 -19.83 -12.08
N LEU A 75 -12.86 -20.67 -12.05
CA LEU A 75 -11.86 -20.67 -10.97
C LEU A 75 -10.91 -19.49 -11.11
N THR A 76 -10.48 -19.19 -12.34
CA THR A 76 -9.65 -18.02 -12.66
C THR A 76 -10.38 -16.72 -12.29
N ASP A 77 -11.66 -16.61 -12.63
CA ASP A 77 -12.49 -15.44 -12.28
C ASP A 77 -12.59 -15.25 -10.76
N LYS A 78 -12.79 -16.33 -10.00
CA LYS A 78 -12.79 -16.30 -8.53
C LYS A 78 -11.43 -15.88 -7.96
N LEU A 79 -10.32 -16.30 -8.59
CA LEU A 79 -8.98 -15.88 -8.18
C LEU A 79 -8.76 -14.39 -8.40
N TYR A 80 -9.23 -13.81 -9.51
CA TYR A 80 -9.15 -12.36 -9.72
C TYR A 80 -9.93 -11.58 -8.65
N VAL A 81 -11.14 -12.03 -8.32
CA VAL A 81 -11.95 -11.42 -7.25
C VAL A 81 -11.25 -11.54 -5.90
N GLY A 82 -10.73 -12.72 -5.57
CA GLY A 82 -10.06 -12.98 -4.29
C GLY A 82 -8.77 -12.17 -4.13
N LEU A 83 -7.84 -12.31 -5.08
CA LEU A 83 -6.54 -11.63 -5.03
C LEU A 83 -6.68 -10.11 -5.20
N GLY A 84 -7.57 -9.67 -6.09
CA GLY A 84 -7.90 -8.25 -6.24
C GLY A 84 -8.53 -7.68 -4.97
N GLY A 85 -9.42 -8.42 -4.31
CA GLY A 85 -10.02 -8.02 -3.03
C GLY A 85 -9.00 -7.91 -1.90
N VAL A 86 -8.08 -8.88 -1.78
CA VAL A 86 -7.01 -8.84 -0.77
C VAL A 86 -6.08 -7.65 -1.00
N GLY A 87 -5.64 -7.41 -2.25
CA GLY A 87 -4.82 -6.24 -2.57
C GLY A 87 -5.55 -4.91 -2.36
N PHE A 88 -6.87 -4.86 -2.62
CA PHE A 88 -7.69 -3.69 -2.32
C PHE A 88 -7.74 -3.40 -0.81
N LEU A 89 -7.94 -4.42 0.01
CA LEU A 89 -7.94 -4.28 1.47
C LEU A 89 -6.57 -3.84 2.02
N GLU A 90 -5.50 -4.48 1.54
CA GLU A 90 -4.12 -4.13 1.89
C GLU A 90 -3.86 -2.64 1.60
N THR A 91 -4.13 -2.21 0.37
CA THR A 91 -3.84 -0.84 -0.06
C THR A 91 -4.78 0.21 0.55
N THR A 92 -6.01 -0.18 0.89
CA THR A 92 -6.93 0.67 1.68
C THR A 92 -6.39 0.88 3.09
N TYR A 93 -5.89 -0.18 3.74
CA TYR A 93 -5.27 -0.09 5.06
C TYR A 93 -4.05 0.85 5.04
N LEU A 94 -3.13 0.66 4.09
CA LEU A 94 -1.95 1.55 3.96
C LEU A 94 -2.32 3.00 3.63
N THR A 95 -3.37 3.20 2.82
CA THR A 95 -3.93 4.53 2.55
C THR A 95 -4.42 5.18 3.84
N TYR A 96 -5.18 4.45 4.64
CA TYR A 96 -5.72 4.94 5.91
C TYR A 96 -4.59 5.34 6.88
N LEU A 97 -3.55 4.51 7.01
CA LEU A 97 -2.39 4.82 7.84
C LEU A 97 -1.69 6.10 7.38
N LYS A 98 -1.44 6.24 6.06
CA LYS A 98 -0.78 7.42 5.51
C LYS A 98 -1.59 8.70 5.70
N LEU A 99 -2.92 8.63 5.63
CA LEU A 99 -3.81 9.78 5.83
C LEU A 99 -3.96 10.18 7.31
N THR A 100 -3.85 9.20 8.22
CA THR A 100 -3.95 9.44 9.67
C THR A 100 -2.60 9.72 10.31
N ASN A 101 -1.49 9.58 9.56
CA ASN A 101 -0.12 9.59 10.08
C ASN A 101 0.07 8.57 11.21
N SER A 102 -0.53 7.39 11.06
CA SER A 102 -0.39 6.28 11.99
C SER A 102 0.66 5.31 11.49
N ASP A 103 1.38 4.66 12.42
CA ASP A 103 2.42 3.70 12.08
C ASP A 103 1.84 2.36 11.60
N ALA A 104 2.57 1.73 10.68
CA ALA A 104 2.22 0.42 10.15
C ALA A 104 2.70 -0.69 11.09
N PHE A 105 1.80 -1.62 11.43
CA PHE A 105 2.18 -2.81 12.18
C PHE A 105 2.93 -3.78 11.27
N CYS A 106 4.23 -3.99 11.50
CA CYS A 106 5.00 -4.95 10.69
C CYS A 106 5.30 -6.26 11.44
N PRO A 107 4.63 -7.38 11.09
CA PRO A 107 4.76 -8.65 11.81
C PRO A 107 6.08 -9.36 11.57
N ILE A 108 6.84 -9.00 10.53
CA ILE A 108 8.09 -9.66 10.14
C ILE A 108 9.13 -8.56 9.86
N GLY A 109 10.15 -8.45 10.71
CA GLY A 109 11.30 -7.56 10.48
C GLY A 109 11.26 -6.20 11.19
N GLY A 110 11.10 -6.22 12.53
CA GLY A 110 11.28 -5.11 13.48
C GLY A 110 11.39 -3.70 12.87
N GLY A 111 10.30 -2.93 12.89
CA GLY A 111 10.27 -1.47 12.66
C GLY A 111 10.48 -0.96 11.22
N SER A 112 11.10 -1.72 10.32
CA SER A 112 11.63 -1.14 9.06
C SER A 112 10.62 -0.73 7.98
N CYS A 113 9.34 -1.12 8.09
CA CYS A 113 8.33 -0.70 7.11
C CYS A 113 7.97 0.78 7.22
N GLY A 114 8.06 1.36 8.42
CA GLY A 114 7.73 2.75 8.70
C GLY A 114 8.56 3.68 7.82
N ASP A 115 9.88 3.47 7.80
CA ASP A 115 10.83 4.23 6.96
C ASP A 115 10.46 4.22 5.47
N ILE A 116 10.07 3.06 4.96
CA ILE A 116 9.73 2.89 3.54
C ILE A 116 8.39 3.57 3.23
N LEU A 117 7.40 3.43 4.11
CA LEU A 117 6.06 4.01 3.97
C LEU A 117 6.03 5.53 4.24
N SER A 118 6.99 6.05 5.01
CA SER A 118 7.16 7.48 5.28
C SER A 118 8.04 8.17 4.23
N SER A 119 8.88 7.42 3.51
CA SER A 119 9.80 7.95 2.48
C SER A 119 9.11 8.66 1.30
N ASP A 120 9.92 9.41 0.53
CA ASP A 120 9.52 10.06 -0.71
C ASP A 120 9.01 9.07 -1.77
N TYR A 121 9.42 7.80 -1.70
CA TYR A 121 8.96 6.77 -2.64
C TYR A 121 7.51 6.35 -2.38
N ALA A 122 6.96 6.63 -1.20
CA ALA A 122 5.57 6.36 -0.85
C ALA A 122 4.58 7.37 -1.46
N VAL A 123 5.06 8.36 -2.21
CA VAL A 123 4.24 9.40 -2.84
C VAL A 123 4.60 9.51 -4.32
N VAL A 124 3.58 9.51 -5.19
CA VAL A 124 3.72 9.65 -6.64
C VAL A 124 2.89 10.86 -7.08
N PHE A 125 3.51 11.85 -7.72
CA PHE A 125 2.90 13.14 -8.04
C PHE A 125 2.18 13.85 -6.86
N GLY A 126 2.70 13.72 -5.64
CA GLY A 126 2.07 14.29 -4.43
C GLY A 126 0.89 13.49 -3.87
N VAL A 127 0.54 12.36 -4.51
CA VAL A 127 -0.53 11.47 -4.09
C VAL A 127 0.06 10.21 -3.45
N PRO A 128 -0.42 9.75 -2.29
CA PRO A 128 0.01 8.50 -1.68
C PRO A 128 -0.03 7.33 -2.67
N LEU A 129 1.09 6.62 -2.80
CA LEU A 129 1.22 5.43 -3.65
C LEU A 129 0.13 4.37 -3.37
N PRO A 130 -0.26 4.09 -2.10
CA PRO A 130 -1.33 3.14 -1.80
C PRO A 130 -2.68 3.46 -2.47
N LEU A 131 -2.98 4.72 -2.78
CA LEU A 131 -4.21 5.07 -3.50
C LEU A 131 -4.21 4.54 -4.93
N PHE A 132 -3.07 4.57 -5.63
CA PHE A 132 -2.96 3.99 -6.96
C PHE A 132 -3.16 2.48 -6.91
N GLY A 133 -2.60 1.82 -5.90
CA GLY A 133 -2.83 0.40 -5.65
C GLY A 133 -4.30 0.09 -5.38
N MET A 134 -4.97 0.87 -4.53
CA MET A 134 -6.39 0.73 -4.23
C MET A 134 -7.25 0.81 -5.51
N VAL A 135 -6.97 1.76 -6.40
CA VAL A 135 -7.67 1.87 -7.69
C VAL A 135 -7.38 0.66 -8.58
N ALA A 136 -6.12 0.24 -8.71
CA ALA A 136 -5.73 -0.85 -9.59
C ALA A 136 -6.29 -2.21 -9.12
N TYR A 137 -6.14 -2.55 -7.85
CA TYR A 137 -6.69 -3.77 -7.26
C TYR A 137 -8.23 -3.76 -7.26
N GLY A 138 -8.86 -2.61 -7.00
CA GLY A 138 -10.31 -2.46 -7.12
C GLY A 138 -10.80 -2.68 -8.54
N LEU A 139 -10.07 -2.20 -9.56
CA LEU A 139 -10.40 -2.45 -10.96
C LEU A 139 -10.30 -3.94 -11.31
N VAL A 140 -9.25 -4.62 -10.85
CA VAL A 140 -9.12 -6.09 -11.03
C VAL A 140 -10.28 -6.84 -10.37
N ALA A 141 -10.62 -6.50 -9.12
CA ALA A 141 -11.71 -7.16 -8.40
C ALA A 141 -13.07 -6.94 -9.09
N THR A 142 -13.35 -5.71 -9.54
CA THR A 142 -14.62 -5.38 -10.22
C THR A 142 -14.74 -6.06 -11.59
N LEU A 143 -13.66 -6.11 -12.37
CA LEU A 143 -13.62 -6.85 -13.64
C LEU A 143 -13.77 -8.36 -13.41
N GLY A 144 -13.14 -8.91 -12.36
CA GLY A 144 -13.31 -10.31 -11.96
C GLY A 144 -14.77 -10.63 -11.61
N VAL A 145 -15.47 -9.76 -10.87
CA VAL A 145 -16.90 -9.93 -10.56
C VAL A 145 -17.75 -9.87 -11.83
N GLN A 146 -17.43 -8.96 -12.75
CA GLN A 146 -18.14 -8.82 -14.02
C GLN A 146 -18.00 -10.06 -14.91
N LEU A 147 -16.79 -10.64 -15.00
CA LEU A 147 -16.54 -11.88 -15.73
C LEU A 147 -17.30 -13.06 -15.08
N LEU A 148 -17.26 -13.16 -13.74
CA LEU A 148 -17.92 -14.24 -13.01
C LEU A 148 -19.45 -14.22 -13.12
N THR A 149 -20.06 -13.04 -13.03
CA THR A 149 -21.54 -12.94 -12.96
C THR A 149 -22.22 -12.98 -14.31
N THR A 150 -21.50 -12.88 -15.44
CA THR A 150 -22.05 -12.78 -16.83
C THR A 150 -23.20 -11.76 -17.01
N LYS A 151 -23.51 -10.99 -15.98
CA LYS A 151 -24.49 -9.92 -15.96
C LYS A 151 -23.77 -8.66 -16.42
N LYS A 152 -24.37 -7.96 -17.37
CA LYS A 152 -23.96 -6.61 -17.77
C LYS A 152 -24.01 -5.70 -16.53
N LEU A 153 -22.89 -5.59 -15.80
CA LEU A 153 -22.66 -4.47 -14.90
C LEU A 153 -22.65 -3.16 -15.72
N PRO A 154 -22.89 -1.99 -15.09
CA PRO A 154 -23.29 -0.76 -15.77
C PRO A 154 -22.31 -0.20 -16.80
N PHE A 155 -21.07 -0.70 -16.88
CA PHE A 155 -20.04 -0.18 -17.79
C PHE A 155 -20.16 -0.66 -19.25
N GLY A 156 -21.01 -1.64 -19.56
CA GLY A 156 -21.27 -2.04 -20.97
C GLY A 156 -20.04 -2.55 -21.74
N ILE A 157 -18.94 -2.89 -21.05
CA ILE A 157 -17.70 -3.37 -21.66
C ILE A 157 -17.88 -4.84 -22.06
N GLY A 158 -17.61 -5.17 -23.33
CA GLY A 158 -17.63 -6.55 -23.83
C GLY A 158 -16.52 -7.41 -23.21
N GLU A 159 -16.71 -8.72 -23.18
CA GLU A 159 -15.77 -9.67 -22.54
C GLU A 159 -14.34 -9.56 -23.08
N SER A 160 -14.17 -9.41 -24.39
CA SER A 160 -12.87 -9.22 -25.03
C SER A 160 -12.14 -7.97 -24.52
N ASN A 161 -12.88 -6.88 -24.35
CA ASN A 161 -12.33 -5.60 -23.89
C ASN A 161 -12.03 -5.67 -22.38
N ALA A 162 -12.88 -6.32 -21.59
CA ALA A 162 -12.63 -6.54 -20.17
C ALA A 162 -11.34 -7.33 -19.93
N ARG A 163 -11.11 -8.41 -20.69
CA ARG A 163 -9.87 -9.20 -20.60
C ARG A 163 -8.64 -8.41 -21.08
N LEU A 164 -8.78 -7.56 -22.10
CA LEU A 164 -7.68 -6.69 -22.55
C LEU A 164 -7.33 -5.61 -21.53
N VAL A 165 -8.34 -5.01 -20.88
CA VAL A 165 -8.14 -4.06 -19.77
C VAL A 165 -7.48 -4.78 -18.59
N LEU A 166 -7.93 -5.98 -18.24
CA LEU A 166 -7.34 -6.78 -17.17
C LEU A 166 -5.86 -7.10 -17.45
N LEU A 167 -5.51 -7.45 -18.69
CA LEU A 167 -4.12 -7.64 -19.13
C LEU A 167 -3.32 -6.34 -18.96
N GLY A 168 -3.83 -5.21 -19.43
CA GLY A 168 -3.14 -3.92 -19.30
C GLY A 168 -2.93 -3.51 -17.85
N THR A 169 -3.96 -3.65 -17.01
CA THR A 169 -3.90 -3.31 -15.58
C THR A 169 -2.91 -4.20 -14.82
N THR A 170 -2.99 -5.51 -14.97
CA THR A 170 -2.08 -6.44 -14.26
C THR A 170 -0.63 -6.30 -14.72
N THR A 171 -0.40 -6.00 -15.99
CA THR A 171 0.94 -5.68 -16.53
C THR A 171 1.49 -4.40 -15.92
N SER A 172 0.65 -3.35 -15.85
CA SER A 172 1.02 -2.08 -15.22
C SER A 172 1.40 -2.28 -13.74
N MET A 173 0.59 -3.04 -13.01
CA MET A 173 0.85 -3.40 -11.61
C MET A 173 2.15 -4.18 -11.44
N ALA A 174 2.38 -5.21 -12.25
CA ALA A 174 3.61 -6.01 -12.19
C ALA A 174 4.85 -5.18 -12.53
N ALA A 175 4.77 -4.31 -13.54
CA ALA A 175 5.87 -3.39 -13.90
C ALA A 175 6.17 -2.40 -12.78
N ALA A 176 5.15 -1.80 -12.16
CA ALA A 176 5.31 -0.91 -11.02
C ALA A 176 5.91 -1.64 -9.81
N SER A 177 5.39 -2.82 -9.47
CA SER A 177 5.93 -3.67 -8.39
C SER A 177 7.39 -4.05 -8.63
N ALA A 178 7.79 -4.37 -9.87
CA ALA A 178 9.19 -4.62 -10.21
C ALA A 178 10.07 -3.39 -9.95
N CYS A 179 9.60 -2.20 -10.33
CA CYS A 179 10.30 -0.94 -10.06
C CYS A 179 10.45 -0.68 -8.56
N PHE A 180 9.39 -0.91 -7.77
CA PHE A 180 9.45 -0.71 -6.31
C PHE A 180 10.33 -1.71 -5.61
N LEU A 181 10.34 -2.99 -6.02
CA LEU A 181 11.30 -3.97 -5.49
C LEU A 181 12.74 -3.61 -5.82
N TYR A 182 13.00 -3.08 -7.02
CA TYR A 182 14.32 -2.57 -7.38
C TYR A 182 14.74 -1.40 -6.48
N ILE A 183 13.85 -0.44 -6.22
CA ILE A 183 14.10 0.67 -5.31
C ILE A 183 14.35 0.16 -3.89
N LEU A 184 13.51 -0.76 -3.39
CA LEU A 184 13.66 -1.36 -2.07
C LEU A 184 15.05 -2.01 -1.90
N SER A 185 15.48 -2.79 -2.90
CA SER A 185 16.77 -3.48 -2.86
C SER A 185 17.97 -2.53 -2.94
N THR A 186 17.85 -1.42 -3.66
CA THR A 186 19.00 -0.53 -3.96
C THR A 186 19.11 0.67 -3.04
N LYS A 187 17.98 1.19 -2.53
CA LYS A 187 17.94 2.41 -1.70
C LYS A 187 17.80 2.10 -0.21
N PHE A 188 17.21 0.98 0.14
CA PHE A 188 16.92 0.59 1.52
C PHE A 188 17.61 -0.72 1.88
N SER A 189 18.89 -0.85 1.51
CA SER A 189 19.67 -2.06 1.77
C SER A 189 19.68 -2.37 3.27
N GLY A 190 19.10 -3.52 3.65
CA GLY A 190 18.99 -3.97 5.04
C GLY A 190 17.60 -3.82 5.67
N ALA A 191 16.68 -3.09 5.03
CA ALA A 191 15.29 -2.98 5.46
C ALA A 191 14.38 -3.88 4.61
N SER A 192 13.32 -4.43 5.22
CA SER A 192 12.36 -5.29 4.54
C SER A 192 10.93 -4.89 4.90
N CYS A 193 10.15 -4.45 3.91
CA CYS A 193 8.74 -4.12 4.11
C CYS A 193 7.84 -5.30 3.72
N SER A 194 7.19 -5.92 4.71
CA SER A 194 6.28 -7.05 4.50
C SER A 194 5.09 -6.70 3.60
N TYR A 195 4.57 -5.47 3.71
CA TYR A 195 3.48 -4.98 2.86
C TYR A 195 3.92 -4.79 1.40
N CYS A 196 5.10 -4.21 1.15
CA CYS A 196 5.60 -4.07 -0.22
C CYS A 196 5.82 -5.43 -0.89
N LEU A 197 6.32 -6.42 -0.12
CA LEU A 197 6.52 -7.79 -0.61
C LEU A 197 5.18 -8.48 -0.88
N LEU A 198 4.20 -8.35 0.02
CA LEU A 198 2.85 -8.90 -0.18
C LEU A 198 2.21 -8.31 -1.45
N SER A 199 2.24 -6.99 -1.60
CA SER A 199 1.69 -6.34 -2.78
C SER A 199 2.42 -6.75 -4.07
N ALA A 200 3.75 -6.92 -4.04
CA ALA A 200 4.49 -7.44 -5.19
C ALA A 200 4.07 -8.88 -5.54
N LEU A 201 3.93 -9.76 -4.55
CA LEU A 201 3.47 -11.13 -4.74
C LEU A 201 2.06 -11.18 -5.36
N LEU A 202 1.13 -10.33 -4.89
CA LEU A 202 -0.22 -10.22 -5.44
C LEU A 202 -0.19 -9.74 -6.90
N SER A 203 0.54 -8.66 -7.21
CA SER A 203 0.70 -8.13 -8.57
C SER A 203 1.25 -9.16 -9.55
N PHE A 204 2.35 -9.84 -9.20
CA PHE A 204 2.94 -10.86 -10.07
C PHE A 204 2.02 -12.06 -10.25
N THR A 205 1.37 -12.52 -9.17
CA THR A 205 0.42 -13.64 -9.25
C THR A 205 -0.74 -13.33 -10.19
N LEU A 206 -1.35 -12.15 -10.06
CA LEU A 206 -2.41 -11.68 -10.96
C LEU A 206 -1.96 -11.60 -12.42
N PHE A 207 -0.74 -11.10 -12.66
CA PHE A 207 -0.16 -11.04 -13.99
C PHE A 207 0.02 -12.45 -14.59
N PHE A 208 0.61 -13.39 -13.84
CA PHE A 208 0.79 -14.78 -14.32
C PHE A 208 -0.54 -15.50 -14.57
N ILE A 209 -1.56 -15.28 -13.74
CA ILE A 209 -2.91 -15.82 -13.97
C ILE A 209 -3.47 -15.25 -15.28
N THR A 210 -3.30 -13.94 -15.51
CA THR A 210 -3.78 -13.26 -16.73
C THR A 210 -3.08 -13.75 -18.00
N LEU A 211 -1.77 -14.01 -17.93
CA LEU A 211 -1.02 -14.61 -19.04
C LEU A 211 -1.52 -16.03 -19.38
N LYS A 212 -1.84 -16.83 -18.36
CA LYS A 212 -2.35 -18.20 -18.55
C LYS A 212 -3.78 -18.21 -19.10
N ASP A 213 -4.64 -17.33 -18.60
CA ASP A 213 -6.05 -17.23 -19.02
C ASP A 213 -6.21 -16.76 -20.48
N LEU A 214 -5.36 -15.84 -20.95
CA LEU A 214 -5.40 -15.34 -22.32
C LEU A 214 -4.68 -16.23 -23.34
N GLY A 215 -3.75 -17.07 -22.89
CA GLY A 215 -2.91 -17.92 -23.73
C GLY A 215 -1.72 -17.18 -24.35
N LEU A 216 -0.58 -17.88 -24.47
CA LEU A 216 0.68 -17.30 -24.95
C LEU A 216 0.59 -16.76 -26.38
N GLU A 217 -0.21 -17.39 -27.26
CA GLU A 217 -0.36 -16.93 -28.65
C GLU A 217 -0.97 -15.52 -28.73
N LYS A 218 -1.98 -15.26 -27.90
CA LYS A 218 -2.65 -13.95 -27.85
C LYS A 218 -1.76 -12.91 -27.18
N VAL A 219 -1.01 -13.31 -26.15
CA VAL A 219 0.01 -12.48 -25.50
C VAL A 219 1.13 -12.10 -26.48
N GLN A 220 1.59 -13.02 -27.32
CA GLN A 220 2.61 -12.75 -28.34
C GLN A 220 2.12 -11.71 -29.34
N LYS A 221 0.84 -11.75 -29.73
CA LYS A 221 0.25 -10.75 -30.61
C LYS A 221 0.20 -9.36 -29.97
N GLU A 222 -0.02 -9.31 -28.65
CA GLU A 222 -0.15 -8.06 -27.87
C GLU A 222 1.14 -7.66 -27.13
N VAL A 223 2.27 -8.30 -27.40
CA VAL A 223 3.54 -8.05 -26.69
C VAL A 223 4.01 -6.60 -26.81
N GLY A 224 3.75 -5.97 -27.97
CA GLY A 224 4.03 -4.57 -28.19
C GLY A 224 3.28 -3.67 -27.20
N LEU A 225 1.99 -3.96 -26.96
CA LEU A 225 1.17 -3.23 -25.99
C LEU A 225 1.69 -3.40 -24.56
N LEU A 226 2.06 -4.63 -24.18
CA LEU A 226 2.62 -4.95 -22.86
C LEU A 226 3.91 -4.17 -22.59
N LEU A 227 4.84 -4.16 -23.55
CA LEU A 227 6.09 -3.43 -23.47
C LEU A 227 5.87 -1.91 -23.44
N CYS A 228 4.90 -1.41 -24.22
CA CYS A 228 4.51 0.00 -24.19
C CYS A 228 3.98 0.40 -22.81
N ILE A 229 3.10 -0.41 -22.20
CA ILE A 229 2.56 -0.15 -20.86
C ILE A 229 3.67 -0.18 -19.81
N ALA A 230 4.52 -1.22 -19.82
CA ALA A 230 5.63 -1.33 -18.88
C ALA A 230 6.62 -0.15 -19.02
N SER A 231 6.94 0.25 -20.25
CA SER A 231 7.80 1.41 -20.53
C SER A 231 7.15 2.71 -20.06
N LEU A 232 5.84 2.88 -20.28
CA LEU A 232 5.10 4.06 -19.83
C LEU A 232 5.09 4.16 -18.30
N VAL A 233 4.86 3.04 -17.59
CA VAL A 233 4.94 2.96 -16.14
C VAL A 233 6.34 3.34 -15.65
N PHE A 234 7.38 2.74 -16.22
CA PHE A 234 8.77 3.04 -15.86
C PHE A 234 9.09 4.52 -16.07
N VAL A 235 8.76 5.09 -17.23
CA VAL A 235 8.98 6.52 -17.54
C VAL A 235 8.19 7.41 -16.59
N THR A 236 6.95 7.04 -16.26
CA THR A 236 6.06 7.81 -15.38
C THR A 236 6.57 7.83 -13.94
N LEU A 237 6.97 6.67 -13.41
CA LEU A 237 7.56 6.56 -12.08
C LEU A 237 8.91 7.27 -12.04
N ASN A 238 9.77 7.05 -13.03
CA ASN A 238 11.06 7.73 -13.11
C ASN A 238 10.89 9.25 -13.19
N ARG A 239 9.93 9.74 -13.99
CA ARG A 239 9.60 11.16 -14.03
C ARG A 239 9.07 11.65 -12.69
N SER A 240 8.19 10.93 -12.01
CA SER A 240 7.69 11.34 -10.69
C SER A 240 8.83 11.47 -9.69
N TYR A 241 9.73 10.48 -9.64
CA TYR A 241 10.85 10.45 -8.71
C TYR A 241 12.04 11.32 -9.14
N SER A 242 12.03 11.84 -10.37
CA SER A 242 13.01 12.82 -10.87
C SER A 242 12.47 14.26 -10.82
N ALA A 243 11.16 14.45 -10.96
CA ALA A 243 10.49 15.76 -10.93
C ALA A 243 10.30 16.28 -9.50
N TYR A 244 10.18 15.38 -8.53
CA TYR A 244 10.66 15.64 -7.18
C TYR A 244 12.07 15.13 -7.15
N PRO A 245 13.11 15.95 -7.39
CA PRO A 245 14.43 15.47 -7.06
C PRO A 245 14.35 15.04 -5.58
N PRO A 246 14.91 13.89 -5.17
CA PRO A 246 15.42 13.85 -3.80
C PRO A 246 16.22 15.13 -3.65
N VAL A 247 16.09 15.85 -2.54
CA VAL A 247 17.04 16.94 -2.24
C VAL A 247 18.42 16.44 -2.66
N SER A 248 18.96 17.10 -3.69
CA SER A 248 19.91 16.57 -4.66
C SER A 248 20.89 15.54 -4.08
N SER A 249 20.80 14.28 -4.53
CA SER A 249 21.96 13.38 -4.52
C SER A 249 22.77 13.60 -5.80
N SER A 250 23.38 14.78 -5.91
CA SER A 250 24.73 14.87 -6.47
C SER A 250 25.67 14.14 -5.50
N PRO A 251 26.71 13.40 -5.95
CA PRO A 251 27.68 12.76 -5.05
C PRO A 251 28.54 13.74 -4.22
N SER A 252 28.28 15.03 -4.33
CA SER A 252 28.96 16.09 -3.60
C SER A 252 27.95 16.96 -2.85
N GLU A 253 27.95 16.76 -1.52
CA GLU A 253 27.50 17.69 -0.48
C GLU A 253 26.00 17.65 -0.12
N ILE A 254 25.59 16.59 0.61
CA ILE A 254 24.46 16.69 1.55
C ILE A 254 24.85 17.78 2.54
N ASP A 255 24.12 18.89 2.58
CA ASP A 255 24.26 19.96 3.57
C ASP A 255 22.92 20.17 4.25
N LEU A 256 22.79 19.64 5.47
CA LEU A 256 21.65 19.79 6.35
C LEU A 256 22.00 20.85 7.40
N PRO A 257 21.47 22.08 7.29
CA PRO A 257 21.62 23.06 8.37
C PRO A 257 20.92 22.55 9.62
N TYR A 258 21.50 22.83 10.79
CA TYR A 258 20.88 22.48 12.06
C TYR A 258 19.52 23.18 12.21
N PHE A 259 18.52 22.42 12.62
CA PHE A 259 17.20 22.93 13.00
C PHE A 259 16.72 22.22 14.26
N THR A 260 15.75 22.81 14.95
CA THR A 260 15.12 22.22 16.12
C THR A 260 13.67 21.90 15.83
N THR A 261 13.26 20.66 16.06
CA THR A 261 11.86 20.22 16.03
C THR A 261 11.16 20.55 17.34
N GLU A 262 10.01 21.20 17.26
CA GLU A 262 9.17 21.49 18.42
C GLU A 262 8.31 20.28 18.79
N ILE A 263 8.33 19.91 20.08
CA ILE A 263 7.50 18.82 20.60
C ILE A 263 6.11 19.35 20.91
N THR A 264 5.11 18.78 20.25
CA THR A 264 3.75 19.31 20.21
C THR A 264 2.83 18.59 21.19
N THR A 265 3.07 17.30 21.46
CA THR A 265 2.26 16.49 22.38
C THR A 265 2.36 16.99 23.83
N PRO A 266 1.26 16.94 24.60
CA PRO A 266 1.31 17.24 26.04
C PRO A 266 2.00 16.09 26.79
N SER A 267 2.72 16.43 27.86
CA SER A 267 3.33 15.40 28.71
C SER A 267 2.31 14.84 29.70
N SER A 268 2.34 13.52 29.90
CA SER A 268 1.61 12.88 31.00
C SER A 268 2.36 13.08 32.33
N PRO A 269 1.66 12.99 33.48
CA PRO A 269 2.31 13.01 34.80
C PRO A 269 3.39 11.94 34.93
N PHE A 270 3.14 10.75 34.35
CA PHE A 270 4.10 9.66 34.31
C PHE A 270 5.37 10.04 33.51
N ALA A 271 5.21 10.57 32.30
CA ALA A 271 6.33 10.97 31.47
C ALA A 271 7.20 12.03 32.16
N ILE A 272 6.58 12.99 32.86
CA ILE A 272 7.30 14.00 33.65
C ILE A 272 8.09 13.34 34.79
N ALA A 273 7.48 12.42 35.53
CA ALA A 273 8.14 11.73 36.64
C ALA A 273 9.32 10.88 36.16
N LEU A 274 9.13 10.09 35.10
CA LEU A 274 10.18 9.28 34.50
C LEU A 274 11.30 10.15 33.93
N ALA A 275 10.99 11.23 33.22
CA ALA A 275 12.03 12.13 32.68
C ALA A 275 12.86 12.79 33.79
N LYS A 276 12.24 13.17 34.92
CA LYS A 276 12.97 13.68 36.10
C LYS A 276 13.90 12.62 36.68
N HIS A 277 13.43 11.38 36.78
CA HIS A 277 14.25 10.27 37.27
C HIS A 277 15.44 9.99 36.36
N LEU A 278 15.19 9.85 35.05
CA LEU A 278 16.24 9.68 34.04
C LEU A 278 17.26 10.83 34.09
N ASN A 279 16.80 12.07 34.26
CA ASN A 279 17.68 13.22 34.44
C ASN A 279 18.56 13.07 35.69
N ALA A 280 17.96 12.73 36.83
CA ALA A 280 18.62 12.63 38.13
C ALA A 280 19.70 11.55 38.19
N ILE A 281 19.48 10.41 37.53
CA ILE A 281 20.48 9.33 37.43
C ILE A 281 21.53 9.58 36.34
N GLY A 282 21.42 10.70 35.60
CA GLY A 282 22.35 11.05 34.53
C GLY A 282 22.19 10.20 33.26
N ALA A 283 21.03 9.56 33.07
CA ALA A 283 20.72 8.85 31.83
C ALA A 283 20.70 9.83 30.67
N LYS A 284 21.29 9.44 29.54
CA LYS A 284 21.42 10.30 28.35
C LYS A 284 20.76 9.67 27.14
N MET A 285 20.08 10.51 26.37
CA MET A 285 19.55 10.15 25.06
C MET A 285 20.40 10.84 24.00
N TYR A 286 21.05 10.06 23.15
CA TYR A 286 21.85 10.55 22.03
C TYR A 286 21.03 10.49 20.76
N GLY A 287 21.09 11.55 19.97
CA GLY A 287 20.34 11.62 18.72
C GLY A 287 20.92 12.63 17.75
N ALA A 288 20.23 12.75 16.61
CA ALA A 288 20.52 13.74 15.60
C ALA A 288 19.28 14.61 15.34
N PHE A 289 19.49 15.88 14.97
CA PHE A 289 18.38 16.82 14.76
C PHE A 289 17.42 16.41 13.63
N TRP A 290 17.87 15.59 12.67
CA TRP A 290 17.06 15.10 11.54
C TRP A 290 16.46 13.70 11.77
N CYS A 291 16.68 13.10 12.93
CA CYS A 291 16.27 11.73 13.23
C CYS A 291 14.79 11.66 13.62
N SER A 292 13.96 11.00 12.81
CA SER A 292 12.51 10.80 13.06
C SER A 292 12.25 10.11 14.39
N HIS A 293 12.90 8.96 14.63
CA HIS A 293 12.81 8.20 15.87
C HIS A 293 13.23 8.99 17.12
N CYS A 294 14.14 9.95 16.96
CA CYS A 294 14.55 10.82 18.07
C CYS A 294 13.47 11.84 18.41
N VAL A 295 12.70 12.28 17.41
CA VAL A 295 11.53 13.13 17.59
C VAL A 295 10.38 12.32 18.16
N GLU A 296 10.11 11.12 17.65
CA GLU A 296 9.08 10.19 18.14
C GLU A 296 9.27 9.85 19.62
N GLN A 297 10.48 9.45 20.01
CA GLN A 297 10.84 9.25 21.43
C GLN A 297 10.54 10.50 22.29
N LYS A 298 10.88 11.70 21.81
CA LYS A 298 10.58 12.96 22.53
C LYS A 298 9.09 13.28 22.55
N GLN A 299 8.34 12.95 21.50
CA GLN A 299 6.88 13.10 21.44
C GLN A 299 6.18 12.14 22.39
N MET A 300 6.70 10.93 22.62
CA MET A 300 6.19 10.04 23.67
C MET A 300 6.27 10.72 25.05
N PHE A 301 7.40 11.37 25.37
CA PHE A 301 7.55 12.15 26.61
C PHE A 301 6.69 13.42 26.63
N GLY A 302 6.49 14.06 25.48
CA GLY A 302 5.75 15.31 25.36
C GLY A 302 6.54 16.56 25.78
N ARG A 303 5.93 17.72 25.54
CA ARG A 303 6.61 19.03 25.55
C ARG A 303 7.32 19.40 26.85
N GLU A 304 6.76 19.01 28.01
CA GLU A 304 7.34 19.36 29.31
C GLU A 304 8.43 18.38 29.72
N ALA A 305 8.14 17.08 29.65
CA ALA A 305 9.06 16.03 30.04
C ALA A 305 10.26 15.92 29.09
N ALA A 306 10.08 16.13 27.78
CA ALA A 306 11.19 16.10 26.81
C ALA A 306 12.26 17.15 27.10
N LYS A 307 11.89 18.29 27.71
CA LYS A 307 12.84 19.34 28.13
C LYS A 307 13.66 18.94 29.36
N LEU A 308 13.22 17.93 30.10
CA LEU A 308 13.91 17.41 31.28
C LEU A 308 14.92 16.32 30.91
N LEU A 309 14.84 15.74 29.72
CA LEU A 309 15.77 14.70 29.29
C LEU A 309 17.18 15.27 29.08
N ASN A 310 18.20 14.51 29.48
CA ASN A 310 19.58 14.81 29.10
C ASN A 310 19.83 14.38 27.63
N TYR A 311 19.30 15.16 26.68
CA TYR A 311 19.51 14.93 25.26
C TYR A 311 20.89 15.44 24.82
N VAL A 312 21.63 14.61 24.10
CA VAL A 312 22.91 14.97 23.47
C VAL A 312 22.73 14.99 21.97
N GLU A 313 22.84 16.18 21.39
CA GLU A 313 22.86 16.37 19.94
C GLU A 313 24.22 15.95 19.38
N CYS A 314 24.22 14.96 18.50
CA CYS A 314 25.44 14.44 17.90
C CYS A 314 25.94 15.28 16.73
N PHE A 315 25.12 16.17 16.17
CA PHE A 315 25.50 17.04 15.06
C PHE A 315 25.03 18.50 15.26
N PRO A 316 25.54 19.18 16.29
CA PRO A 316 25.06 20.52 16.66
C PRO A 316 25.39 21.61 15.63
N GLY A 317 26.34 21.35 14.72
CA GLY A 317 26.74 22.26 13.63
C GLY A 317 26.00 22.05 12.32
N GLY A 318 24.98 21.18 12.28
CA GLY A 318 24.43 20.66 11.04
C GLY A 318 25.19 19.42 10.56
N PHE A 319 24.74 18.85 9.45
CA PHE A 319 25.37 17.68 8.84
C PHE A 319 25.77 17.98 7.40
N ARG A 320 27.07 17.86 7.15
CA ARG A 320 27.69 17.88 5.82
C ARG A 320 28.55 16.65 5.59
N LYS A 321 28.82 16.31 4.34
CA LYS A 321 29.82 15.26 4.01
C LYS A 321 31.15 15.56 4.71
N GLY A 322 31.68 14.61 5.48
CA GLY A 322 32.90 14.79 6.27
C GLY A 322 32.70 15.45 7.63
N THR A 323 31.45 15.76 8.02
CA THR A 323 31.15 16.23 9.38
C THR A 323 31.53 15.15 10.38
N ILE A 324 32.35 15.54 11.34
CA ILE A 324 32.73 14.70 12.46
C ILE A 324 31.64 14.85 13.52
N MET A 325 31.09 13.71 13.94
CA MET A 325 30.11 13.66 15.02
C MET A 325 30.68 14.29 16.30
N ALA A 326 29.83 14.89 17.13
CA ALA A 326 30.26 15.47 18.39
C ALA A 326 31.03 14.44 19.24
N LYS A 327 32.15 14.86 19.84
CA LYS A 327 33.02 13.98 20.64
C LYS A 327 32.24 13.19 21.71
N ALA A 328 31.28 13.84 22.35
CA ALA A 328 30.41 13.21 23.36
C ALA A 328 29.64 11.99 22.85
N CYS A 329 29.39 11.90 21.54
CA CYS A 329 28.75 10.76 20.88
C CYS A 329 29.76 9.72 20.39
N ILE A 330 30.93 10.16 19.91
CA ILE A 330 32.01 9.25 19.47
C ILE A 330 32.53 8.43 20.65
N ASP A 331 32.74 9.06 21.80
CA ASP A 331 33.30 8.43 23.00
C ASP A 331 32.39 7.30 23.54
N VAL A 332 31.11 7.28 23.15
CA VAL A 332 30.12 6.26 23.55
C VAL A 332 30.03 5.10 22.55
N GLY A 333 30.54 5.26 21.32
CA GLY A 333 30.46 4.23 20.28
C GLY A 333 29.05 4.02 19.74
N ILE A 334 28.31 5.11 19.50
CA ILE A 334 26.93 5.05 19.00
C ILE A 334 26.90 4.52 17.57
N GLU A 335 26.15 3.45 17.35
CA GLU A 335 25.95 2.82 16.02
C GLU A 335 24.72 3.34 15.29
N GLY A 336 23.75 3.92 16.01
CA GLY A 336 22.50 4.43 15.45
C GLY A 336 21.74 5.36 16.40
N PHE A 337 20.68 6.00 15.89
CA PHE A 337 19.87 6.95 16.67
C PHE A 337 18.41 6.50 16.76
N PRO A 338 17.71 6.82 17.87
CA PRO A 338 18.29 7.29 19.13
C PRO A 338 19.12 6.17 19.80
N THR A 339 20.01 6.55 20.69
CA THR A 339 20.70 5.61 21.59
C THR A 339 20.59 6.14 23.01
N TRP A 340 20.19 5.27 23.93
CA TRP A 340 20.12 5.57 25.36
C TRP A 340 21.35 5.03 26.07
N VAL A 341 21.91 5.83 26.98
CA VAL A 341 22.90 5.37 27.95
C VAL A 341 22.29 5.51 29.33
N ILE A 342 22.00 4.38 29.97
CA ILE A 342 21.34 4.31 31.27
C ILE A 342 22.16 3.38 32.15
N ASN A 343 22.63 3.86 33.31
CA ASN A 343 23.43 3.07 34.24
C ASN A 343 24.67 2.39 33.60
N GLY A 344 25.26 3.02 32.57
CA GLY A 344 26.41 2.49 31.83
C GLY A 344 26.05 1.47 30.73
N GLN A 345 24.80 1.07 30.60
CA GLN A 345 24.31 0.24 29.50
C GLN A 345 23.98 1.09 28.28
N VAL A 346 24.35 0.61 27.09
CA VAL A 346 24.03 1.24 25.80
C VAL A 346 22.84 0.51 25.18
N LEU A 347 21.74 1.21 25.03
CA LEU A 347 20.49 0.68 24.50
C LEU A 347 20.16 1.37 23.18
N SER A 348 20.19 0.62 22.09
CA SER A 348 19.93 1.16 20.74
C SER A 348 18.43 1.27 20.44
N GLY A 349 18.07 2.28 19.67
CA GLY A 349 16.72 2.53 19.18
C GLY A 349 15.80 3.20 20.19
N GLU A 350 14.56 3.37 19.78
CA GLU A 350 13.49 3.85 20.65
C GLU A 350 13.19 2.84 21.76
N LYS A 351 12.71 3.38 22.88
CA LYS A 351 12.40 2.66 24.09
C LYS A 351 11.03 3.06 24.58
N ASP A 352 10.19 2.07 24.85
CA ASP A 352 8.94 2.33 25.52
C ASP A 352 9.18 2.75 26.98
N PHE A 353 8.14 3.29 27.60
CA PHE A 353 8.24 3.77 28.97
C PHE A 353 8.49 2.68 30.01
N THR A 354 8.06 1.46 29.75
CA THR A 354 8.26 0.33 30.66
C THR A 354 9.73 -0.10 30.62
N GLU A 355 10.31 -0.19 29.43
CA GLU A 355 11.72 -0.50 29.22
C GLU A 355 12.62 0.59 29.84
N LEU A 356 12.32 1.87 29.58
CA LEU A 356 13.06 2.98 30.21
C LEU A 356 12.94 2.95 31.73
N ALA A 357 11.75 2.66 32.27
CA ALA A 357 11.56 2.54 33.72
C ALA A 357 12.37 1.38 34.31
N GLN A 358 12.31 0.20 33.68
CA GLN A 358 13.03 -0.99 34.10
C GLN A 358 14.55 -0.76 34.08
N GLU A 359 15.10 -0.25 32.98
CA GLU A 359 16.54 -0.04 32.82
C GLU A 359 17.08 1.09 33.71
N SER A 360 16.23 2.05 34.06
CA SER A 360 16.57 3.15 34.98
C SER A 360 16.32 2.84 36.45
N GLY A 361 15.67 1.72 36.77
CA GLY A 361 15.24 1.39 38.13
C GLY A 361 14.14 2.32 38.67
N PHE A 362 13.33 2.90 37.79
CA PHE A 362 12.18 3.71 38.16
C PHE A 362 11.03 2.82 38.62
N GLU A 363 10.51 3.05 39.83
CA GLU A 363 9.38 2.29 40.35
C GLU A 363 8.06 2.73 39.68
N LEU A 364 7.40 1.77 39.03
CA LEU A 364 6.07 1.95 38.44
C LEU A 364 5.02 1.99 39.56
N ASN A 365 4.65 3.18 40.02
CA ASN A 365 3.57 3.34 40.98
C ASN A 365 2.19 3.25 40.30
N GLU A 366 1.26 2.50 40.91
CA GLU A 366 -0.11 2.30 40.39
C GLU A 366 -0.92 3.60 40.23
N SER A 367 -0.51 4.68 40.89
CA SER A 367 -1.14 6.00 40.77
C SER A 367 -0.82 6.76 39.48
N SER A 368 0.12 6.25 38.67
CA SER A 368 0.50 6.81 37.37
C SER A 368 0.91 5.67 36.44
N PRO A 369 -0.05 4.94 35.84
CA PRO A 369 0.26 3.89 34.89
C PRO A 369 0.92 4.48 33.62
N PRO A 370 1.74 3.69 32.91
CA PRO A 370 2.22 4.08 31.60
C PRO A 370 0.99 4.33 30.68
N PRO A 371 1.03 5.41 29.87
CA PRO A 371 -0.06 5.79 28.97
C PRO A 371 -0.38 4.76 27.89
#